data_AF-A0A1Y1UF76-F1
#
_entry.id   AF-A0A1Y1UF76-F1
#
_cell.length_a   1.000
_cell.length_b   1.000
_cell.length_c   1.000
_cell.angle_alpha   90.00
_cell.angle_beta   90.00
_cell.angle_gamma   90.00
#
_symmetry.space_group_name_H-M   'P 1'
#
loop_
_entity.id
_entity.type
_entity.pdbx_description
1 polymer ?
#
loop_
_entity_poly.entity_id
_entity_poly.type
_entity_poly.pdbx_seq_one_letter_code
_entity_poly.pdbx_strand_id
1 'polypeptide(L)'
;MGSTRRNYIIYMEKEHENGNKNLKGYAGQFSAYEGLTCNIVEWIYSYRESYGSECKYFSDEAASNALEKISKFLDEGVMPVENFEYKEDESLKEWLDGNLIFIRNWPGSIKTSSVKFEGSSIKFGVTPLPGQQEGISASTLGGWVIGASKFTKNQYIAAKTVEYLTGEEFQRFKAKHFNLLPTMDHLYADSEVCEVIQCDLFKNMQGVLRPSDGNRYSEYTAIIYKTVRKVLLKEMTIENAFRIIISYTDKSILFITQLCTNIENLIITLTVIFIYAGIFAYYIYFSFFEK
;
A
#
# COMPACT_ATOMS: atom_id res chain seq x y z
N MET A 1 -8.37 -2.15 35.35
CA MET A 1 -8.58 -1.87 33.92
C MET A 1 -9.26 -0.52 33.80
N GLY A 2 -8.50 0.56 33.63
CA GLY A 2 -9.04 1.91 33.59
C GLY A 2 -7.93 2.93 33.32
N SER A 3 -8.21 3.84 32.39
CA SER A 3 -7.54 5.13 32.21
C SER A 3 -6.07 5.15 31.79
N THR A 4 -5.80 4.75 30.54
CA THR A 4 -4.78 5.42 29.73
C THR A 4 -5.42 5.86 28.42
N ARG A 5 -6.20 6.96 28.47
CA ARG A 5 -6.50 7.70 27.24
C ARG A 5 -5.14 8.01 26.60
N ARG A 6 -4.97 7.62 25.34
CA ARG A 6 -3.67 7.69 24.68
C ARG A 6 -3.24 9.16 24.59
N ASN A 7 -2.02 9.49 25.02
CA ASN A 7 -1.56 10.87 25.22
C ASN A 7 -1.80 11.80 24.01
N TYR A 8 -1.77 11.26 22.78
CA TYR A 8 -2.02 12.03 21.57
C TYR A 8 -3.48 12.50 21.44
N ILE A 9 -4.46 11.74 21.91
CA ILE A 9 -5.87 12.16 21.92
C ILE A 9 -6.04 13.33 22.87
N ILE A 10 -5.48 13.22 24.08
CA ILE A 10 -5.51 14.29 25.08
C ILE A 10 -4.82 15.55 24.55
N TYR A 11 -3.70 15.39 23.83
CA TYR A 11 -3.00 16.52 23.21
C TYR A 11 -3.85 17.22 22.15
N MET A 12 -4.47 16.46 21.23
CA MET A 12 -5.40 17.03 20.24
C MET A 12 -6.57 17.75 20.89
N GLU A 13 -7.22 17.14 21.89
CA GLU A 13 -8.34 17.75 22.62
C GLU A 13 -7.92 19.10 23.23
N LYS A 14 -6.75 19.16 23.88
CA LYS A 14 -6.21 20.41 24.45
C LYS A 14 -5.90 21.47 23.40
N GLU A 15 -5.28 21.09 22.29
CA GLU A 15 -5.00 22.02 21.19
C GLU A 15 -6.30 22.56 20.58
N HIS A 16 -7.32 21.70 20.45
CA HIS A 16 -8.65 22.11 20.00
C HIS A 16 -9.30 23.08 20.99
N GLU A 17 -9.22 22.82 22.30
CA GLU A 17 -9.71 23.75 23.35
C GLU A 17 -8.99 25.10 23.31
N ASN A 18 -7.70 25.11 22.99
CA ASN A 18 -6.89 26.33 22.83
C ASN A 18 -7.09 27.04 21.47
N GLY A 19 -8.03 26.57 20.64
CA GLY A 19 -8.42 27.22 19.38
C GLY A 19 -7.79 26.65 18.11
N ASN A 20 -6.83 25.72 18.22
CA ASN A 20 -6.23 25.03 17.08
C ASN A 20 -7.13 23.85 16.64
N LYS A 21 -8.27 24.15 16.01
CA LYS A 21 -9.25 23.13 15.58
C LYS A 21 -8.79 22.28 14.39
N ASN A 22 -7.67 22.66 13.73
CA ASN A 22 -7.19 21.98 12.53
C ASN A 22 -6.23 20.83 12.83
N LEU A 23 -5.74 20.70 14.07
CA LEU A 23 -4.78 19.66 14.42
C LEU A 23 -5.41 18.27 14.37
N LYS A 24 -4.77 17.36 13.63
CA LYS A 24 -5.15 15.98 13.40
C LYS A 24 -4.09 15.03 13.95
N GLY A 25 -4.47 13.80 14.27
CA GLY A 25 -3.60 12.85 14.96
C GLY A 25 -2.59 12.18 14.05
N TYR A 26 -3.08 11.49 13.03
CA TYR A 26 -2.25 10.72 12.11
C TYR A 26 -2.80 10.75 10.68
N ALA A 27 -1.92 11.03 9.72
CA ALA A 27 -2.21 10.85 8.30
C ALA A 27 -1.28 9.82 7.65
N GLY A 28 -1.84 9.14 6.66
CA GLY A 28 -1.14 8.28 5.74
C GLY A 28 -1.89 8.25 4.41
N GLN A 29 -1.47 7.38 3.50
CA GLN A 29 -2.05 7.32 2.16
C GLN A 29 -3.20 6.31 2.14
N PHE A 30 -4.43 6.78 2.43
CA PHE A 30 -5.62 5.92 2.50
C PHE A 30 -6.60 6.10 1.34
N SER A 31 -6.23 6.85 0.30
CA SER A 31 -6.93 6.85 -0.98
C SER A 31 -6.93 5.45 -1.63
N ALA A 32 -7.89 5.17 -2.51
CA ALA A 32 -8.04 3.87 -3.16
C ALA A 32 -7.00 3.64 -4.28
N TYR A 33 -5.74 3.44 -3.92
CA TYR A 33 -4.63 3.19 -4.84
C TYR A 33 -3.50 2.38 -4.17
N GLU A 34 -2.41 2.13 -4.90
CA GLU A 34 -1.23 1.36 -4.45
C GLU A 34 -0.66 1.82 -3.10
N GLY A 35 -0.70 3.12 -2.78
CA GLY A 35 -0.21 3.62 -1.49
C GLY A 35 -0.99 3.09 -0.29
N LEU A 36 -2.30 2.83 -0.45
CA LEU A 36 -3.09 2.18 0.59
C LEU A 36 -2.63 0.74 0.80
N THR A 37 -2.35 -0.02 -0.26
CA THR A 37 -1.75 -1.36 -0.12
C THR A 37 -0.46 -1.30 0.69
N CYS A 38 0.42 -0.32 0.43
CA CYS A 38 1.67 -0.15 1.18
C CYS A 38 1.42 0.11 2.68
N ASN A 39 0.47 0.99 3.00
CA ASN A 39 0.09 1.28 4.39
C ASN A 39 -0.47 0.02 5.06
N ILE A 40 -1.40 -0.69 4.41
CA ILE A 40 -2.06 -1.85 5.00
C ILE A 40 -1.09 -3.01 5.22
N VAL A 41 -0.14 -3.23 4.30
CA VAL A 41 0.92 -4.22 4.51
C VAL A 41 1.75 -3.88 5.75
N GLU A 42 2.08 -2.61 5.99
CA GLU A 42 2.79 -2.20 7.21
C GLU A 42 1.96 -2.48 8.47
N TRP A 43 0.69 -2.09 8.47
CA TRP A 43 -0.21 -2.35 9.60
C TRP A 43 -0.34 -3.84 9.88
N ILE A 44 -0.52 -4.68 8.87
CA ILE A 44 -0.65 -6.13 9.05
C ILE A 44 0.67 -6.73 9.55
N TYR A 45 1.79 -6.39 8.92
CA TYR A 45 3.09 -6.93 9.33
C TYR A 45 3.50 -6.47 10.72
N SER A 46 3.09 -5.27 11.17
CA SER A 46 3.43 -4.77 12.50
C SER A 46 2.66 -5.49 13.62
N TYR A 47 1.69 -6.33 13.27
CA TYR A 47 0.92 -7.19 14.18
C TYR A 47 1.44 -8.63 14.26
N ARG A 48 2.51 -8.98 13.53
CA ARG A 48 3.10 -10.32 13.57
C ARG A 48 3.71 -10.66 14.94
N GLU A 49 3.83 -11.95 15.20
CA GLU A 49 4.34 -12.47 16.47
C GLU A 49 5.82 -12.14 16.73
N SER A 50 6.66 -12.12 15.70
CA SER A 50 8.10 -11.83 15.86
C SER A 50 8.74 -11.29 14.57
N TYR A 51 9.92 -10.69 14.67
CA TYR A 51 10.67 -10.29 13.48
C TYR A 51 11.10 -11.53 12.68
N GLY A 52 10.80 -11.54 11.37
CA GLY A 52 11.11 -12.66 10.48
C GLY A 52 10.06 -13.78 10.44
N SER A 53 8.99 -13.71 11.24
CA SER A 53 7.87 -14.66 11.11
C SER A 53 7.16 -14.47 9.77
N GLU A 54 6.72 -15.58 9.18
CA GLU A 54 5.84 -15.53 8.01
C GLU A 54 4.53 -14.83 8.39
N CYS A 55 4.18 -13.76 7.68
CA CYS A 55 2.91 -13.09 7.86
C CYS A 55 1.96 -13.57 6.76
N LYS A 56 0.84 -14.17 7.14
CA LYS A 56 -0.12 -14.67 6.18
C LYS A 56 -1.09 -13.55 5.82
N TYR A 57 -0.69 -12.77 4.82
CA TYR A 57 -1.45 -11.66 4.25
C TYR A 57 -2.96 -11.93 4.25
N PHE A 58 -3.73 -11.06 4.92
CA PHE A 58 -5.20 -11.05 4.86
C PHE A 58 -5.86 -12.40 5.18
N SER A 59 -5.30 -13.21 6.08
CA SER A 59 -5.84 -14.56 6.36
C SER A 59 -5.81 -14.99 7.83
N ASP A 60 -5.12 -14.26 8.69
CA ASP A 60 -4.96 -14.58 10.11
C ASP A 60 -5.57 -13.51 11.03
N GLU A 61 -5.60 -13.82 12.33
CA GLU A 61 -6.12 -12.92 13.36
C GLU A 61 -5.28 -11.65 13.49
N ALA A 62 -3.96 -11.73 13.27
CA ALA A 62 -3.07 -10.58 13.29
C ALA A 62 -3.46 -9.55 12.22
N ALA A 63 -3.76 -10.00 11.00
CA ALA A 63 -4.24 -9.13 9.93
C ALA A 63 -5.60 -8.51 10.26
N SER A 64 -6.54 -9.27 10.85
CA SER A 64 -7.84 -8.74 11.29
C SER A 64 -7.67 -7.68 12.36
N ASN A 65 -6.87 -7.95 13.39
CA ASN A 65 -6.58 -7.03 14.49
C ASN A 65 -5.94 -5.72 14.00
N ALA A 66 -5.08 -5.79 12.98
CA ALA A 66 -4.51 -4.60 12.34
C ALA A 66 -5.59 -3.73 11.69
N LEU A 67 -6.51 -4.32 10.91
CA LEU A 67 -7.60 -3.57 10.28
C LEU A 67 -8.59 -3.01 11.30
N GLU A 68 -8.90 -3.77 12.36
CA GLU A 68 -9.72 -3.29 13.47
C GLU A 68 -9.09 -2.09 14.18
N LYS A 69 -7.76 -2.10 14.34
CA LYS A 69 -7.03 -0.96 14.91
C LYS A 69 -7.17 0.29 14.06
N ILE A 70 -7.06 0.17 12.74
CA ILE A 70 -7.24 1.31 11.82
C ILE A 70 -8.67 1.83 11.93
N SER A 71 -9.67 0.95 11.88
CA SER A 71 -11.09 1.32 12.07
C SER A 71 -11.32 2.04 13.39
N LYS A 72 -10.67 1.60 14.47
CA LYS A 72 -10.73 2.28 15.77
C LYS A 72 -10.08 3.67 15.74
N PHE A 73 -9.00 3.88 15.00
CA PHE A 73 -8.39 5.21 14.86
C PHE A 73 -9.29 6.17 14.08
N LEU A 74 -10.00 5.68 13.07
CA LEU A 74 -11.01 6.45 12.35
C LEU A 74 -12.18 6.81 13.27
N ASP A 75 -12.70 5.83 14.02
CA ASP A 75 -13.81 6.03 14.96
C ASP A 75 -13.47 6.98 16.11
N GLU A 76 -12.22 6.95 16.59
CA GLU A 76 -11.71 7.86 17.62
C GLU A 76 -11.31 9.24 17.07
N GLY A 77 -11.43 9.49 15.76
CA GLY A 77 -11.06 10.77 15.12
C GLY A 77 -9.55 11.05 15.08
N VAL A 78 -8.72 10.03 15.35
CA VAL A 78 -7.26 10.11 15.32
C VAL A 78 -6.78 10.20 13.88
N MET A 79 -7.38 9.37 13.03
CA MET A 79 -7.27 9.48 11.58
C MET A 79 -8.44 10.33 11.09
N PRO A 80 -8.18 11.49 10.46
CA PRO A 80 -9.24 12.30 9.87
C PRO A 80 -9.89 11.55 8.70
N VAL A 81 -11.17 11.84 8.42
CA VAL A 81 -11.90 11.23 7.29
C VAL A 81 -11.20 11.57 5.96
N GLU A 82 -10.55 12.73 5.88
CA GLU A 82 -9.75 13.20 4.76
C GLU A 82 -8.58 12.28 4.42
N ASN A 83 -8.14 11.39 5.32
CA ASN A 83 -7.16 10.34 4.98
C ASN A 83 -7.62 9.52 3.77
N PHE A 84 -8.93 9.33 3.61
CA PHE A 84 -9.50 8.65 2.45
C PHE A 84 -9.26 9.37 1.13
N GLU A 85 -8.88 10.64 1.12
CA GLU A 85 -8.52 11.38 -0.09
C GLU A 85 -7.00 11.54 -0.24
N TYR A 86 -6.23 11.25 0.81
CA TYR A 86 -4.80 11.47 0.81
C TYR A 86 -4.02 10.40 0.03
N LYS A 87 -3.16 10.88 -0.89
CA LYS A 87 -1.97 10.19 -1.38
C LYS A 87 -0.74 10.85 -0.75
N GLU A 88 0.45 10.57 -1.29
CA GLU A 88 1.72 11.08 -0.74
C GLU A 88 1.73 12.60 -0.60
N ASP A 89 1.33 13.34 -1.63
CA ASP A 89 1.45 14.79 -1.69
C ASP A 89 0.40 15.50 -0.81
N GLU A 90 -0.84 15.01 -0.78
CA GLU A 90 -1.90 15.61 0.04
C GLU A 90 -1.64 15.39 1.54
N SER A 91 -1.24 14.17 1.92
CA SER A 91 -0.84 13.90 3.32
C SER A 91 0.38 14.73 3.72
N LEU A 92 1.39 14.83 2.83
CA LEU A 92 2.57 15.66 3.08
C LEU A 92 2.20 17.14 3.22
N LYS A 93 1.30 17.65 2.38
CA LYS A 93 0.84 19.03 2.47
C LYS A 93 0.22 19.33 3.84
N GLU A 94 -0.69 18.47 4.32
CA GLU A 94 -1.32 18.64 5.63
C GLU A 94 -0.28 18.68 6.77
N TRP A 95 0.77 17.86 6.65
CA TRP A 95 1.89 17.84 7.60
C TRP A 95 2.70 19.13 7.54
N LEU A 96 3.07 19.59 6.33
CA LEU A 96 3.84 20.82 6.11
C LEU A 96 3.07 22.09 6.51
N ASP A 97 1.74 22.03 6.55
CA ASP A 97 0.87 23.08 7.06
C ASP A 97 0.81 23.10 8.61
N GLY A 98 1.44 22.11 9.28
CA GLY A 98 1.52 22.02 10.74
C GLY A 98 0.28 21.43 11.41
N ASN A 99 -0.59 20.79 10.64
CA ASN A 99 -1.88 20.28 11.11
C ASN A 99 -1.85 18.80 11.55
N LEU A 100 -0.68 18.16 11.63
CA LEU A 100 -0.56 16.75 11.98
C LEU A 100 0.44 16.52 13.11
N ILE A 101 0.08 15.67 14.07
CA ILE A 101 1.02 15.17 15.08
C ILE A 101 1.96 14.12 14.45
N PHE A 102 1.38 13.21 13.65
CA PHE A 102 2.12 12.14 12.98
C PHE A 102 1.75 12.05 11.50
N ILE A 103 2.75 11.70 10.68
CA ILE A 103 2.55 11.32 9.28
C ILE A 103 3.34 10.05 8.98
N ARG A 104 2.73 9.11 8.26
CA ARG A 104 3.45 8.05 7.54
C ARG A 104 3.70 8.53 6.11
N ASN A 105 4.96 8.62 5.70
CA ASN A 105 5.34 8.98 4.34
C ASN A 105 6.70 8.36 3.99
N TRP A 106 7.11 8.48 2.72
CA TRP A 106 8.39 7.98 2.22
C TRP A 106 9.56 8.87 2.65
N PRO A 107 10.80 8.36 2.66
CA PRO A 107 11.99 9.11 3.12
C PRO A 107 12.24 10.46 2.43
N GLY A 108 11.75 10.64 1.20
CA GLY A 108 11.83 11.91 0.49
C GLY A 108 11.14 13.07 1.22
N SER A 109 10.13 12.79 2.04
CA SER A 109 9.42 13.78 2.85
C SER A 109 10.28 14.42 3.95
N ILE A 110 11.37 13.75 4.38
CA ILE A 110 12.24 14.24 5.46
C ILE A 110 12.91 15.53 5.03
N LYS A 111 13.57 15.52 3.86
CA LYS A 111 14.24 16.73 3.33
C LYS A 111 13.24 17.86 3.10
N THR A 112 12.07 17.56 2.51
CA THR A 112 11.03 18.56 2.29
C THR A 112 10.54 19.18 3.61
N SER A 113 10.37 18.36 4.65
CA SER A 113 9.98 18.82 6.00
C SER A 113 11.09 19.65 6.66
N SER A 114 12.35 19.23 6.56
CA SER A 114 13.50 19.97 7.08
C SER A 114 13.58 21.37 6.50
N VAL A 115 13.44 21.50 5.17
CA VAL A 115 13.47 22.80 4.49
C VAL A 115 12.25 23.64 4.88
N LYS A 116 11.05 23.06 4.93
CA LYS A 116 9.81 23.80 5.27
C LYS A 116 9.83 24.34 6.69
N PHE A 117 10.34 23.57 7.65
CA PHE A 117 10.31 23.92 9.07
C PHE A 117 11.57 24.64 9.54
N GLU A 118 12.55 24.86 8.67
CA GLU A 118 13.73 25.68 8.96
C GLU A 118 13.31 27.09 9.40
N GLY A 119 13.83 27.55 10.54
CA GLY A 119 13.45 28.83 11.15
C GLY A 119 12.05 28.89 11.78
N SER A 120 11.25 27.82 11.69
CA SER A 120 9.93 27.73 12.34
C SER A 120 10.03 27.24 13.79
N SER A 121 8.93 27.37 14.54
CA SER A 121 8.77 26.78 15.88
C SER A 121 8.53 25.27 15.84
N ILE A 122 8.18 24.70 14.69
CA ILE A 122 7.89 23.27 14.54
C ILE A 122 9.21 22.50 14.50
N LYS A 123 9.32 21.51 15.38
CA LYS A 123 10.40 20.50 15.37
C LYS A 123 9.79 19.15 15.11
N PHE A 124 10.48 18.33 14.32
CA PHE A 124 10.02 16.98 14.02
C PHE A 124 11.16 15.97 14.15
N GLY A 125 10.79 14.71 14.34
CA GLY A 125 11.69 13.56 14.34
C GLY A 125 11.20 12.48 13.38
N VAL A 126 12.04 11.48 13.16
CA VAL A 126 11.73 10.32 12.33
C VAL A 126 12.03 9.06 13.14
N THR A 127 11.19 8.04 13.00
CA THR A 127 11.25 6.79 13.76
C THR A 127 10.79 5.64 12.87
N PRO A 128 11.14 4.38 13.16
CA PRO A 128 10.43 3.25 12.55
C PRO A 128 8.94 3.33 12.86
N LEU A 129 8.11 2.83 11.95
CA LEU A 129 6.67 2.71 12.21
C LEU A 129 6.42 1.79 13.41
N PRO A 130 5.47 2.13 14.28
CA PRO A 130 5.17 1.33 15.46
C PRO A 130 4.51 0.00 15.09
N GLY A 131 4.70 -0.99 15.94
CA GLY A 131 3.96 -2.25 15.88
C GLY A 131 3.17 -2.55 17.15
N GLN A 132 2.51 -3.70 17.15
CA GLN A 132 1.64 -4.14 18.24
C GLN A 132 2.41 -4.38 19.55
N GLN A 133 3.70 -4.67 19.46
CA GLN A 133 4.60 -4.88 20.60
C GLN A 133 5.95 -4.22 20.35
N GLU A 134 6.69 -3.93 21.43
CA GLU A 134 8.01 -3.32 21.38
C GLU A 134 8.98 -4.17 20.54
N GLY A 135 9.82 -3.50 19.75
CA GLY A 135 10.77 -4.15 18.85
C GLY A 135 10.17 -4.67 17.54
N ILE A 136 8.84 -4.68 17.38
CA ILE A 136 8.18 -5.02 16.11
C ILE A 136 7.79 -3.75 15.34
N SER A 137 8.21 -3.72 14.09
CA SER A 137 7.96 -2.64 13.13
C SER A 137 7.72 -3.25 11.74
N ALA A 138 7.18 -2.47 10.82
CA ALA A 138 7.11 -2.85 9.42
C ALA A 138 7.29 -1.61 8.55
N SER A 139 8.01 -1.76 7.44
CA SER A 139 8.19 -0.69 6.47
C SER A 139 8.11 -1.30 5.08
N THR A 140 7.06 -0.97 4.34
CA THR A 140 6.85 -1.54 3.01
C THR A 140 8.02 -1.14 2.10
N LEU A 141 8.65 -2.12 1.48
CA LEU A 141 9.74 -1.86 0.55
C LEU A 141 9.18 -1.21 -0.73
N GLY A 142 9.51 0.07 -0.88
CA GLY A 142 9.26 0.86 -2.07
C GLY A 142 10.48 0.90 -2.99
N GLY A 143 10.63 2.03 -3.68
CA GLY A 143 11.77 2.31 -4.54
C GLY A 143 11.51 2.06 -6.02
N TRP A 144 12.53 2.34 -6.82
CA TRP A 144 12.50 2.27 -8.27
C TRP A 144 13.70 1.49 -8.77
N VAL A 145 13.49 0.69 -9.80
CA VAL A 145 14.55 -0.04 -10.51
C VAL A 145 14.71 0.53 -11.91
N ILE A 146 15.94 0.51 -12.43
CA ILE A 146 16.25 0.94 -13.79
C ILE A 146 16.59 -0.30 -14.61
N GLY A 147 15.90 -0.48 -15.74
CA GLY A 147 16.10 -1.62 -16.64
C GLY A 147 16.44 -1.18 -18.06
N ALA A 148 17.19 -2.01 -18.77
CA ALA A 148 17.41 -1.86 -20.21
C ALA A 148 16.30 -2.58 -20.99
N SER A 149 15.70 -1.91 -21.96
CA SER A 149 14.67 -2.52 -22.81
C SER A 149 15.25 -3.63 -23.68
N LYS A 150 14.63 -4.82 -23.68
CA LYS A 150 15.00 -5.92 -24.59
C LYS A 150 14.95 -5.54 -26.08
N PHE A 151 14.21 -4.48 -26.42
CA PHE A 151 13.99 -4.03 -27.80
C PHE A 151 14.91 -2.88 -28.22
N THR A 152 15.81 -2.39 -27.36
CA THR A 152 16.74 -1.32 -27.77
C THR A 152 17.68 -1.80 -28.87
N LYS A 153 17.96 -0.90 -29.83
CA LYS A 153 18.97 -1.14 -30.88
C LYS A 153 20.40 -1.06 -30.33
N ASN A 154 20.59 -0.51 -29.12
CA ASN A 154 21.90 -0.35 -28.51
C ASN A 154 21.92 -0.88 -27.07
N GLN A 155 22.02 -2.21 -26.95
CA GLN A 155 22.03 -2.92 -25.66
C GLN A 155 23.24 -2.54 -24.81
N TYR A 156 24.42 -2.39 -25.43
CA TYR A 156 25.65 -2.04 -24.72
C TYR A 156 25.55 -0.67 -24.04
N ILE A 157 25.14 0.37 -24.78
CA ILE A 157 25.00 1.71 -24.20
C ILE A 157 23.89 1.74 -23.15
N ALA A 158 22.76 1.06 -23.37
CA ALA A 158 21.71 0.98 -22.35
C ALA A 158 22.22 0.32 -21.05
N ALA A 159 22.95 -0.79 -21.16
CA ALA A 159 23.57 -1.45 -20.01
C ALA A 159 24.58 -0.54 -19.29
N LYS A 160 25.44 0.19 -20.02
CA LYS A 160 26.38 1.16 -19.45
C LYS A 160 25.69 2.32 -18.73
N THR A 161 24.57 2.80 -19.26
CA THR A 161 23.75 3.80 -18.57
C THR A 161 23.17 3.26 -17.27
N VAL A 162 22.64 2.03 -17.27
CA VAL A 162 22.14 1.39 -16.04
C VAL A 162 23.26 1.23 -15.02
N GLU A 163 24.42 0.69 -15.43
CA GLU A 163 25.61 0.55 -14.59
C GLU A 163 26.01 1.88 -13.94
N TYR A 164 26.09 2.96 -14.73
CA TYR A 164 26.39 4.29 -14.21
C TYR A 164 25.34 4.82 -13.21
N LEU A 165 24.05 4.76 -13.55
CA LEU A 165 22.96 5.31 -12.71
C LEU A 165 22.71 4.51 -11.42
N THR A 166 23.21 3.27 -11.38
CA THR A 166 23.15 2.39 -10.21
C THR A 166 24.49 2.24 -9.50
N GLY A 167 25.57 2.80 -10.05
CA GLY A 167 26.92 2.75 -9.49
C GLY A 167 27.07 3.57 -8.21
N GLU A 168 28.09 3.24 -7.43
CA GLU A 168 28.33 3.80 -6.10
C GLU A 168 28.37 5.34 -6.10
N GLU A 169 29.13 5.93 -7.02
CA GLU A 169 29.28 7.39 -7.13
C GLU A 169 27.93 8.08 -7.32
N PHE A 170 27.10 7.58 -8.24
CA PHE A 170 25.80 8.17 -8.51
C PHE A 170 24.80 7.91 -7.39
N GLN A 171 24.90 6.77 -6.69
CA GLN A 171 24.09 6.53 -5.48
C GLN A 171 24.48 7.47 -4.34
N ARG A 172 25.77 7.71 -4.09
CA ARG A 172 26.25 8.71 -3.13
C ARG A 172 25.75 10.11 -3.48
N PHE A 173 25.86 10.49 -4.76
CA PHE A 173 25.32 11.76 -5.26
C PHE A 173 23.81 11.89 -5.00
N LYS A 174 23.02 10.85 -5.33
CA LYS A 174 21.56 10.85 -5.09
C LYS A 174 21.22 10.95 -3.60
N ALA A 175 21.95 10.26 -2.73
CA ALA A 175 21.75 10.33 -1.29
C ALA A 175 21.98 11.75 -0.77
N LYS A 176 23.14 12.34 -1.08
CA LYS A 176 23.52 13.68 -0.62
C LYS A 176 22.60 14.78 -1.13
N HIS A 177 22.22 14.72 -2.40
CA HIS A 177 21.48 15.82 -3.04
C HIS A 177 19.96 15.66 -3.03
N PHE A 178 19.45 14.43 -3.03
CA PHE A 178 18.02 14.16 -3.15
C PHE A 178 17.43 13.39 -1.96
N ASN A 179 18.24 13.07 -0.96
CA ASN A 179 17.83 12.28 0.21
C ASN A 179 17.25 10.91 -0.19
N LEU A 180 17.72 10.36 -1.32
CA LEU A 180 17.31 9.06 -1.82
C LEU A 180 18.19 7.99 -1.19
N LEU A 181 17.54 7.04 -0.51
CA LEU A 181 18.22 5.95 0.19
C LEU A 181 19.07 5.12 -0.79
N PRO A 182 20.36 4.89 -0.50
CA PRO A 182 21.18 3.97 -1.27
C PRO A 182 20.66 2.53 -1.19
N THR A 183 20.95 1.75 -2.23
CA THR A 183 20.70 0.29 -2.27
C THR A 183 21.97 -0.53 -2.02
N MET A 184 23.10 0.11 -1.76
CA MET A 184 24.36 -0.54 -1.42
C MET A 184 24.61 -0.42 0.08
N ASP A 185 24.70 -1.56 0.76
CA ASP A 185 24.80 -1.61 2.23
C ASP A 185 25.99 -0.83 2.79
N HIS A 186 27.14 -0.84 2.10
CA HIS A 186 28.34 -0.15 2.57
C HIS A 186 28.20 1.38 2.54
N LEU A 187 27.28 1.93 1.75
CA LEU A 187 27.00 3.37 1.75
C LEU A 187 26.31 3.84 3.03
N TYR A 188 25.75 2.94 3.85
CA TYR A 188 25.26 3.26 5.19
C TYR A 188 26.37 3.31 6.26
N ALA A 189 27.62 3.09 5.87
CA ALA A 189 28.81 3.34 6.69
C ALA A 189 29.64 4.52 6.16
N ASP A 190 29.21 5.15 5.06
CA ASP A 190 29.89 6.31 4.45
C ASP A 190 29.51 7.58 5.23
N SER A 191 30.51 8.26 5.80
CA SER A 191 30.29 9.43 6.64
C SER A 191 29.57 10.56 5.90
N GLU A 192 29.86 10.78 4.62
CA GLU A 192 29.22 11.85 3.84
C GLU A 192 27.75 11.53 3.54
N VAL A 193 27.42 10.24 3.38
CA VAL A 193 26.04 9.80 3.23
C VAL A 193 25.29 10.00 4.55
N CYS A 194 25.89 9.59 5.67
CA CYS A 194 25.26 9.61 6.98
C CYS A 194 25.15 10.99 7.63
N GLU A 195 25.84 12.00 7.09
CA GLU A 195 25.60 13.42 7.42
C GLU A 195 24.20 13.90 7.00
N VAL A 196 23.63 13.29 5.95
CA VAL A 196 22.33 13.70 5.37
C VAL A 196 21.26 12.64 5.62
N ILE A 197 21.60 11.37 5.41
CA ILE A 197 20.73 10.22 5.63
C ILE A 197 20.86 9.77 7.09
N GLN A 198 19.74 9.49 7.74
CA GLN A 198 19.72 8.86 9.07
C GLN A 198 20.11 7.37 8.95
N CYS A 199 21.39 7.09 8.70
CA CYS A 199 21.87 5.75 8.36
C CYS A 199 21.50 4.70 9.41
N ASP A 200 21.69 5.00 10.70
CA ASP A 200 21.36 4.06 11.78
C ASP A 200 19.87 3.71 11.80
N LEU A 201 18.99 4.67 11.50
CA LEU A 201 17.56 4.43 11.39
C LEU A 201 17.25 3.48 10.22
N PHE A 202 17.73 3.83 9.02
CA PHE A 202 17.38 3.12 7.79
C PHE A 202 18.03 1.73 7.69
N LYS A 203 19.23 1.55 8.24
CA LYS A 203 19.93 0.26 8.32
C LYS A 203 19.19 -0.75 9.21
N ASN A 204 18.49 -0.26 10.23
CA ASN A 204 17.77 -1.10 11.20
C ASN A 204 16.26 -1.19 10.90
N MET A 205 15.80 -0.69 9.75
CA MET A 205 14.39 -0.79 9.37
C MET A 205 13.99 -2.23 9.08
N GLN A 206 12.78 -2.58 9.51
CA GLN A 206 12.19 -3.89 9.24
C GLN A 206 11.42 -3.84 7.93
N GLY A 207 12.17 -3.94 6.82
CA GLY A 207 11.64 -3.92 5.47
C GLY A 207 10.74 -5.13 5.18
N VAL A 208 9.56 -4.90 4.60
CA VAL A 208 8.61 -5.95 4.21
C VAL A 208 8.24 -5.82 2.74
N LEU A 209 8.19 -6.94 2.03
CA LEU A 209 7.81 -6.95 0.63
C LEU A 209 6.30 -6.83 0.48
N ARG A 210 5.87 -6.23 -0.63
CA ARG A 210 4.50 -6.40 -1.12
C ARG A 210 4.37 -7.79 -1.76
N PRO A 211 3.18 -8.41 -1.76
CA PRO A 211 2.95 -9.71 -2.38
C PRO A 211 2.91 -9.56 -3.91
N SER A 212 4.09 -9.35 -4.50
CA SER A 212 4.34 -8.86 -5.86
C SER A 212 5.05 -9.86 -6.77
N ASP A 213 5.18 -11.10 -6.31
CA ASP A 213 5.79 -12.24 -7.02
C ASP A 213 4.94 -12.76 -8.19
N GLY A 214 3.67 -12.37 -8.27
CA GLY A 214 2.75 -12.74 -9.34
C GLY A 214 2.73 -11.78 -10.54
N ASN A 215 2.58 -12.34 -11.75
CA ASN A 215 2.41 -11.57 -13.00
C ASN A 215 1.17 -10.65 -13.03
N ARG A 216 0.26 -10.78 -12.08
CA ARG A 216 -0.98 -10.00 -11.96
C ARG A 216 -0.96 -9.06 -10.75
N TYR A 217 0.22 -8.66 -10.28
CA TYR A 217 0.34 -7.82 -9.09
C TYR A 217 -0.53 -6.56 -9.17
N SER A 218 -0.59 -5.87 -10.32
CA SER A 218 -1.41 -4.67 -10.52
C SER A 218 -2.91 -4.91 -10.29
N GLU A 219 -3.41 -6.08 -10.68
CA GLU A 219 -4.81 -6.46 -10.42
C GLU A 219 -5.00 -6.86 -8.95
N TYR A 220 -4.03 -7.59 -8.39
CA TYR A 220 -4.08 -8.06 -7.01
C TYR A 220 -4.06 -6.90 -6.00
N THR A 221 -3.13 -5.96 -6.17
CA THR A 221 -3.09 -4.75 -5.33
C THR A 221 -4.38 -3.94 -5.45
N ALA A 222 -4.97 -3.88 -6.65
CA ALA A 222 -6.26 -3.23 -6.86
C ALA A 222 -7.40 -3.87 -6.06
N ILE A 223 -7.39 -5.19 -5.93
CA ILE A 223 -8.35 -5.89 -5.07
C ILE A 223 -8.08 -5.57 -3.61
N ILE A 224 -6.81 -5.57 -3.17
CA ILE A 224 -6.45 -5.22 -1.79
C ILE A 224 -6.96 -3.83 -1.43
N TYR A 225 -6.52 -2.77 -2.13
CA TYR A 225 -6.84 -1.41 -1.70
C TYR A 225 -8.33 -1.08 -1.85
N LYS A 226 -9.04 -1.64 -2.85
CA LYS A 226 -10.49 -1.41 -3.00
C LYS A 226 -11.27 -2.10 -1.89
N THR A 227 -10.91 -3.34 -1.58
CA THR A 227 -11.64 -4.17 -0.61
C THR A 227 -11.38 -3.68 0.81
N VAL A 228 -10.13 -3.37 1.15
CA VAL A 228 -9.79 -2.78 2.45
C VAL A 228 -10.43 -1.42 2.61
N ARG A 229 -10.47 -0.58 1.56
CA ARG A 229 -11.20 0.70 1.66
C ARG A 229 -12.68 0.50 2.02
N LYS A 230 -13.37 -0.48 1.44
CA LYS A 230 -14.76 -0.81 1.82
C LYS A 230 -14.88 -1.24 3.28
N VAL A 231 -13.90 -1.99 3.79
CA VAL A 231 -13.84 -2.34 5.22
C VAL A 231 -13.74 -1.09 6.10
N LEU A 232 -12.82 -0.18 5.77
CA LEU A 232 -12.59 1.04 6.54
C LEU A 232 -13.78 2.01 6.46
N LEU A 233 -14.54 1.98 5.37
CA LEU A 233 -15.80 2.71 5.21
C LEU A 233 -17.01 1.99 5.84
N LYS A 234 -16.81 0.82 6.47
CA LYS A 234 -17.85 -0.02 7.08
C LYS A 234 -18.88 -0.56 6.07
N GLU A 235 -18.52 -0.62 4.79
CA GLU A 235 -19.32 -1.17 3.70
C GLU A 235 -19.11 -2.69 3.53
N MET A 236 -18.08 -3.25 4.18
CA MET A 236 -17.72 -4.67 4.08
C MET A 236 -17.11 -5.18 5.40
N THR A 237 -17.37 -6.43 5.75
CA THR A 237 -16.70 -7.08 6.90
C THR A 237 -15.26 -7.48 6.54
N ILE A 238 -14.37 -7.51 7.54
CA ILE A 238 -12.98 -7.96 7.38
C ILE A 238 -12.95 -9.39 6.80
N GLU A 239 -13.78 -10.30 7.31
CA GLU A 239 -13.87 -11.68 6.83
C GLU A 239 -14.20 -11.77 5.33
N ASN A 240 -15.21 -11.01 4.87
CA ASN A 240 -15.56 -10.96 3.46
C ASN A 240 -14.43 -10.39 2.60
N ALA A 241 -13.75 -9.36 3.11
CA ALA A 241 -12.62 -8.76 2.43
C ALA A 241 -11.47 -9.76 2.24
N PHE A 242 -11.12 -10.48 3.30
CA PHE A 242 -10.08 -11.51 3.30
C PHE A 242 -10.42 -12.61 2.32
N ARG A 243 -11.66 -13.11 2.33
CA ARG A 243 -12.13 -14.11 1.37
C ARG A 243 -11.96 -13.66 -0.09
N ILE A 244 -12.29 -12.40 -0.40
CA ILE A 244 -12.14 -11.83 -1.76
C ILE A 244 -10.66 -11.69 -2.14
N ILE A 245 -9.81 -11.25 -1.21
CA ILE A 245 -8.38 -11.07 -1.47
C ILE A 245 -7.71 -12.43 -1.69
N ILE A 246 -7.98 -13.41 -0.82
CA ILE A 246 -7.41 -14.76 -0.89
C ILE A 246 -7.85 -15.49 -2.16
N SER A 247 -9.12 -15.37 -2.57
CA SER A 247 -9.64 -16.05 -3.77
C SER A 247 -8.92 -15.63 -5.06
N TYR A 248 -8.31 -14.44 -5.06
CA TYR A 248 -7.53 -13.95 -6.19
C TYR A 248 -6.11 -14.54 -6.27
N THR A 249 -5.55 -14.92 -5.12
CA THR A 249 -4.22 -15.56 -5.02
C THR A 249 -4.27 -17.09 -5.04
N ASP A 250 -5.39 -17.68 -4.64
CA ASP A 250 -5.54 -19.12 -4.61
C ASP A 250 -5.77 -19.68 -6.02
N LYS A 251 -4.76 -20.36 -6.56
CA LYS A 251 -4.82 -21.00 -7.89
C LYS A 251 -5.94 -22.04 -7.99
N SER A 252 -6.30 -22.70 -6.88
CA SER A 252 -7.38 -23.68 -6.86
C SER A 252 -8.75 -23.01 -7.00
N ILE A 253 -8.96 -21.89 -6.30
CA ILE A 253 -10.18 -21.08 -6.42
C ILE A 253 -10.23 -20.42 -7.80
N LEU A 254 -9.12 -19.90 -8.31
CA LEU A 254 -9.03 -19.34 -9.66
C LEU A 254 -9.43 -20.38 -10.72
N PHE A 255 -8.95 -21.62 -10.58
CA PHE A 255 -9.32 -22.73 -11.46
C PHE A 255 -10.81 -23.05 -11.39
N ILE A 256 -11.39 -23.16 -10.19
CA ILE A 256 -12.83 -23.40 -10.00
C ILE A 256 -13.66 -22.25 -10.60
N THR A 257 -13.27 -21.01 -10.35
CA THR A 257 -13.98 -19.82 -10.86
C THR A 257 -13.95 -19.79 -12.39
N GLN A 258 -12.77 -20.07 -12.99
CA GLN A 258 -12.63 -20.19 -14.44
C GLN A 258 -13.48 -21.34 -15.01
N LEU A 259 -13.54 -22.48 -14.29
CA LEU A 259 -14.37 -23.62 -14.68
C LEU A 259 -15.86 -23.23 -14.67
N CYS A 260 -16.33 -22.53 -13.62
CA CYS A 260 -17.70 -22.03 -13.54
C CYS A 260 -18.03 -21.06 -14.68
N THR A 261 -17.18 -20.07 -14.95
CA THR A 261 -17.38 -19.13 -16.07
C THR A 261 -17.40 -19.85 -17.43
N ASN A 262 -16.55 -20.86 -17.63
CA ASN A 262 -16.55 -21.67 -18.84
C ASN A 262 -17.86 -22.47 -18.99
N ILE A 263 -18.39 -23.01 -17.89
CA ILE A 263 -19.69 -23.72 -17.87
C ILE A 263 -20.84 -22.78 -18.20
N GLU A 264 -20.88 -21.59 -17.59
CA GLU A 264 -21.90 -20.56 -17.90
C GLU A 264 -21.88 -20.18 -19.39
N ASN A 265 -20.70 -19.89 -19.94
CA ASN A 265 -20.54 -19.58 -21.36
C ASN A 265 -20.98 -20.73 -22.27
N LEU A 266 -20.70 -21.98 -21.87
CA LEU A 266 -21.15 -23.17 -22.62
C LEU A 266 -22.68 -23.28 -22.61
N ILE A 267 -23.34 -23.09 -21.45
CA ILE A 267 -24.79 -23.12 -21.33
C ILE A 267 -25.43 -22.03 -22.20
N ILE A 268 -24.90 -20.81 -22.17
CA ILE A 268 -25.37 -19.70 -23.00
C ILE A 268 -25.23 -20.06 -24.48
N THR A 269 -24.07 -20.58 -24.89
CA THR A 269 -23.80 -20.97 -26.28
C THR A 269 -24.75 -22.05 -26.76
N LEU A 270 -24.96 -23.11 -25.97
CA LEU A 270 -25.90 -24.19 -26.30
C LEU A 270 -27.34 -23.67 -26.40
N THR A 271 -27.76 -22.80 -25.49
CA THR A 271 -29.10 -22.19 -25.52
C THR A 271 -29.33 -21.40 -26.82
N VAL A 272 -28.33 -20.61 -27.24
CA VAL A 272 -28.39 -19.87 -28.51
C VAL A 272 -28.47 -20.83 -29.70
N ILE A 273 -27.68 -21.91 -29.72
CA ILE A 273 -27.74 -22.94 -30.78
C ILE A 273 -29.13 -23.58 -30.84
N PHE A 274 -29.72 -23.96 -29.71
CA PHE A 274 -31.06 -24.54 -29.66
C PHE A 274 -32.14 -23.57 -30.18
N ILE A 275 -32.04 -22.29 -29.86
CA ILE A 275 -32.95 -21.26 -30.39
C ILE A 275 -32.83 -21.18 -31.92
N TYR A 276 -31.61 -21.09 -32.46
CA TYR A 276 -31.40 -21.05 -33.91
C TYR A 276 -31.84 -22.34 -34.60
N ALA A 277 -31.58 -23.50 -34.01
CA ALA A 277 -32.04 -24.78 -34.52
C ALA A 277 -33.58 -24.86 -34.54
N GLY A 278 -34.25 -24.34 -33.50
CA GLY A 278 -35.70 -24.24 -33.43
C GLY A 278 -36.28 -23.32 -34.50
N ILE A 279 -35.69 -22.14 -34.69
CA ILE A 279 -36.07 -21.20 -35.77
C ILE A 279 -35.88 -21.84 -37.14
N PHE A 280 -34.74 -22.52 -37.36
CA PHE A 280 -34.43 -23.19 -38.62
C PHE A 280 -35.38 -24.37 -38.89
N ALA A 281 -35.68 -25.19 -37.88
CA ALA A 281 -36.65 -26.27 -37.99
C ALA A 281 -38.06 -25.75 -38.27
N TYR A 282 -38.47 -24.66 -37.61
CA TYR A 282 -39.74 -23.98 -37.88
C TYR A 282 -39.79 -23.44 -39.32
N TYR A 283 -38.71 -22.81 -39.79
CA TYR A 283 -38.60 -22.33 -41.18
C TYR A 283 -38.71 -23.48 -42.19
N ILE A 284 -38.02 -24.60 -41.96
CA ILE A 284 -38.13 -25.80 -42.82
C ILE A 284 -39.58 -26.30 -42.81
N TYR A 285 -40.18 -26.50 -41.63
CA TYR A 285 -41.56 -26.97 -41.50
C TYR A 285 -42.53 -26.08 -42.29
N PHE A 286 -42.44 -24.77 -42.12
CA PHE A 286 -43.28 -23.80 -42.82
C PHE A 286 -43.06 -23.84 -44.34
N SER A 287 -41.80 -23.94 -44.79
CA SER A 287 -41.47 -23.98 -46.22
C SER A 287 -41.96 -25.23 -46.96
N PHE A 288 -42.18 -26.34 -46.25
CA PHE A 288 -42.61 -27.62 -46.82
C PHE A 288 -44.11 -27.91 -46.63
N PHE A 289 -44.76 -27.38 -45.59
CA PHE A 289 -46.12 -27.78 -45.20
C PHE A 289 -47.19 -26.69 -45.33
N GLU A 290 -46.85 -25.42 -45.61
CA GLU A 290 -47.82 -24.35 -45.94
C GLU A 290 -47.87 -24.01 -47.44
N LYS A 291 -47.86 -25.02 -48.33
CA LYS A 291 -48.20 -24.86 -49.76
C LYS A 291 -49.48 -25.58 -50.13
#